data_AF-A0A933PGS9-F1
#
_entry.id   AF-A0A933PGS9-F1
#
_cell.length_a   1.000
_cell.length_b   1.000
_cell.length_c   1.000
_cell.angle_alpha   90.00
_cell.angle_beta   90.00
_cell.angle_gamma   90.00
#
_symmetry.space_group_name_H-M   'P 1'
#
loop_
_entity.id
_entity.type
_entity.pdbx_description
1 polymer ?
#
loop_
_entity_poly.entity_id
_entity_poly.type
_entity_poly.pdbx_seq_one_letter_code
_entity_poly.pdbx_strand_id
1 'polypeptide(L)'
;MSGPSRRQLLTTAGVAAGGAAATGLGLVAVRAARTDGAAPAATAPPAAGTPAGGTATADAARALRVEPFHGAHQNGVATPAPEHATFVALDLRRDTGRAEVGRLMRLLSEDAAYLTQGRAALADTEPWLAARPAGL
;
A
#
# COMPACT_ATOMS: atom_id res chain seq x y z
N MET A 1 -7.51 -37.33 13.28
CA MET A 1 -7.17 -36.26 14.24
C MET A 1 -7.47 -34.94 13.56
N SER A 2 -8.66 -34.36 13.79
CA SER A 2 -9.05 -33.11 13.13
C SER A 2 -8.39 -31.94 13.85
N GLY A 3 -7.56 -31.19 13.12
CA GLY A 3 -6.88 -30.00 13.63
C GLY A 3 -7.83 -28.81 13.81
N PRO A 4 -7.41 -27.80 14.59
CA PRO A 4 -8.25 -26.63 14.86
C PRO A 4 -8.55 -25.83 13.59
N SER A 5 -9.80 -25.41 13.45
CA SER A 5 -10.28 -24.61 12.33
C SER A 5 -9.75 -23.18 12.42
N ARG A 6 -9.47 -22.54 11.27
CA ARG A 6 -9.08 -21.11 11.16
C ARG A 6 -9.97 -20.17 11.98
N ARG A 7 -11.26 -20.52 12.11
CA ARG A 7 -12.24 -19.74 12.90
C ARG A 7 -11.92 -19.74 14.40
N GLN A 8 -11.34 -20.81 14.90
CA GLN A 8 -10.99 -21.01 16.31
C GLN A 8 -9.71 -20.26 16.70
N LEU A 9 -8.77 -20.09 15.75
CA LEU A 9 -7.53 -19.32 15.94
C LEU A 9 -7.79 -17.81 16.04
N LEU A 10 -8.77 -17.30 15.29
CA LEU A 10 -9.10 -15.87 15.29
C LEU A 10 -9.91 -15.45 16.52
N THR A 11 -10.62 -16.37 17.16
CA THR A 11 -11.41 -16.08 18.37
C THR A 11 -10.58 -16.08 19.65
N THR A 12 -9.40 -16.72 19.66
CA THR A 12 -8.59 -16.89 20.89
C THR A 12 -7.38 -15.95 20.97
N ALA A 13 -7.03 -15.22 19.91
CA ALA A 13 -5.88 -14.32 19.90
C ALA A 13 -6.15 -12.92 20.50
N GLY A 14 -7.37 -12.64 20.98
CA GLY A 14 -7.79 -11.31 21.40
C GLY A 14 -7.76 -11.00 22.90
N VAL A 15 -7.40 -11.93 23.80
CA VAL A 15 -7.51 -11.68 25.25
C VAL A 15 -6.31 -12.23 26.02
N ALA A 16 -5.24 -11.42 26.10
CA ALA A 16 -4.22 -11.42 27.15
C ALA A 16 -3.59 -10.01 27.18
N ALA A 17 -4.13 -9.07 27.96
CA ALA A 17 -3.82 -8.80 29.37
C ALA A 17 -2.59 -7.87 29.56
N GLY A 18 -2.85 -6.70 30.17
CA GLY A 18 -1.88 -5.70 30.63
C GLY A 18 -1.98 -4.38 29.86
N GLY A 19 -2.68 -3.32 30.27
CA GLY A 19 -3.04 -2.90 31.62
C GLY A 19 -2.03 -1.90 32.18
N ALA A 20 -2.13 -0.62 31.82
CA ALA A 20 -1.81 0.54 32.67
C ALA A 20 -2.16 1.85 31.93
N ALA A 21 -3.16 2.55 32.45
CA ALA A 21 -3.39 3.95 32.13
C ALA A 21 -2.30 4.81 32.78
N ALA A 22 -1.70 5.71 32.01
CA ALA A 22 -0.95 6.85 32.55
C ALA A 22 -1.33 8.09 31.74
N THR A 23 -2.25 8.86 32.31
CA THR A 23 -2.39 10.29 32.07
C THR A 23 -1.08 10.98 32.42
N GLY A 24 -0.59 11.87 31.56
CA GLY A 24 0.40 12.88 31.95
C GLY A 24 1.62 12.96 31.05
N LEU A 25 1.76 14.14 30.43
CA LEU A 25 2.98 14.67 29.83
C LEU A 25 4.23 14.37 30.69
N GLY A 26 5.24 13.74 30.08
CA GLY A 26 6.55 13.59 30.72
C GLY A 26 7.40 12.52 30.05
N LEU A 27 8.07 12.86 28.94
CA LEU A 27 9.18 12.06 28.42
C LEU A 27 10.31 12.04 29.47
N VAL A 28 10.33 11.05 30.34
CA VAL A 28 11.50 10.75 31.19
C VAL A 28 12.43 9.87 30.37
N ALA A 29 13.39 10.50 29.69
CA ALA A 29 14.51 9.79 29.08
C ALA A 29 15.46 9.31 30.18
N VAL A 30 15.43 8.01 30.51
CA VAL A 30 16.46 7.39 31.34
C VAL A 30 17.74 7.27 30.50
N ARG A 31 18.62 8.27 30.64
CA ARG A 31 19.97 8.24 30.07
C ARG A 31 20.89 7.50 31.03
N ALA A 32 21.20 6.24 30.71
CA ALA A 32 22.26 5.49 31.39
C ALA A 32 23.62 6.14 31.07
N ALA A 33 24.22 6.81 32.06
CA ALA A 33 25.56 7.35 31.97
C ALA A 33 26.58 6.20 32.10
N ARG A 34 27.37 5.95 31.04
CA ARG A 34 28.74 5.45 31.20
C ARG A 34 29.67 6.61 30.92
N THR A 35 30.36 7.04 31.96
CA THR A 35 31.49 7.96 31.90
C THR A 35 32.71 7.18 31.43
N ASP A 36 33.26 7.53 30.28
CA ASP A 36 34.70 7.55 29.97
C ASP A 36 34.88 8.11 28.55
N GLY A 37 35.60 9.24 28.43
CA GLY A 37 36.03 9.81 27.15
C GLY A 37 35.54 11.23 26.89
N ALA A 38 36.42 12.20 27.10
CA ALA A 38 36.22 13.62 26.84
C ALA A 38 36.30 13.95 25.33
N ALA A 39 35.30 14.68 24.81
CA ALA A 39 35.42 15.54 23.62
C ALA A 39 34.33 16.65 23.69
N PRO A 40 34.65 17.92 23.36
CA PRO A 40 33.74 19.04 23.55
C PRO A 40 32.56 19.02 22.56
N ALA A 41 31.37 19.24 23.11
CA ALA A 41 30.10 19.26 22.40
C ALA A 41 29.97 20.54 21.54
N ALA A 42 29.84 20.37 20.23
CA ALA A 42 29.30 21.40 19.35
C ALA A 42 27.78 21.49 19.60
N THR A 43 27.33 22.62 20.11
CA THR A 43 25.91 22.92 20.34
C THR A 43 25.26 23.23 19.00
N ALA A 44 24.65 22.24 18.37
CA ALA A 44 23.79 22.47 17.21
C ALA A 44 22.46 23.10 17.70
N PRO A 45 21.95 24.15 17.04
CA PRO A 45 20.68 24.75 17.40
C PRO A 45 19.53 23.74 17.22
N PRO A 46 18.48 23.78 18.06
CA PRO A 46 17.32 22.90 17.90
C PRO A 46 16.66 23.17 16.55
N ALA A 47 16.50 22.10 15.76
CA ALA A 47 15.82 22.12 14.48
C ALA A 47 14.43 22.75 14.63
N ALA A 48 14.18 23.80 13.84
CA ALA A 48 12.89 24.43 13.71
C ALA A 48 11.82 23.37 13.37
N GLY A 49 10.70 23.42 14.08
CA GLY A 49 9.62 22.46 13.97
C GLY A 49 9.17 22.25 12.53
N THR A 50 9.14 20.99 12.10
CA THR A 50 8.48 20.58 10.88
C THR A 50 7.00 20.92 11.00
N PRO A 51 6.41 21.73 10.09
CA PRO A 51 4.98 21.97 10.14
C PRO A 51 4.25 20.64 9.91
N ALA A 52 3.10 20.48 10.54
CA ALA A 52 2.22 19.31 10.44
C ALA A 52 1.62 19.16 9.03
N GLY A 53 2.47 18.94 8.01
CA GLY A 53 2.11 18.65 6.62
C GLY A 53 2.07 17.15 6.29
N GLY A 54 2.24 16.28 7.30
CA GLY A 54 2.44 14.84 7.09
C GLY A 54 1.32 14.12 6.35
N THR A 55 0.06 14.54 6.52
CA THR A 55 -1.11 13.90 5.89
C THR A 55 -1.26 14.25 4.41
N ALA A 56 -1.18 15.54 4.06
CA ALA A 56 -1.26 15.98 2.67
C ALA A 56 -0.11 15.43 1.80
N THR A 57 1.08 15.30 2.38
CA THR A 57 2.23 14.68 1.69
C THR A 57 2.07 13.16 1.55
N ALA A 58 1.51 12.49 2.55
CA ALA A 58 1.25 11.05 2.49
C ALA A 58 0.19 10.70 1.43
N ASP A 59 -0.90 11.47 1.33
CA ASP A 59 -1.91 11.28 0.30
C ASP A 59 -1.35 11.52 -1.11
N ALA A 60 -0.56 12.57 -1.29
CA ALA A 60 0.12 12.83 -2.56
C ALA A 60 1.07 11.68 -2.96
N ALA A 61 1.81 11.13 -2.00
CA ALA A 61 2.68 9.99 -2.22
C ALA A 61 1.88 8.72 -2.55
N ARG A 62 0.74 8.49 -1.89
CA ARG A 62 -0.14 7.35 -2.17
C ARG A 62 -0.74 7.44 -3.56
N ALA A 63 -1.20 8.63 -3.98
CA ALA A 63 -1.80 8.85 -5.29
C ALA A 63 -0.84 8.56 -6.47
N LEU A 64 0.47 8.68 -6.24
CA LEU A 64 1.50 8.42 -7.25
C LEU A 64 2.16 7.03 -7.11
N ARG A 65 1.71 6.20 -6.16
CA ARG A 65 2.20 4.83 -6.01
C ARG A 65 1.92 4.03 -7.29
N VAL A 66 2.91 3.28 -7.73
CA VAL A 66 2.83 2.32 -8.84
C VAL A 66 3.19 0.94 -8.33
N GLU A 67 2.51 -0.08 -8.84
CA GLU A 67 2.86 -1.48 -8.62
C GLU A 67 3.30 -2.11 -9.95
N PRO A 68 4.31 -3.01 -9.96
CA PRO A 68 4.76 -3.64 -11.20
C PRO A 68 3.65 -4.50 -11.82
N PHE A 69 3.29 -4.22 -13.07
CA PHE A 69 2.32 -5.04 -13.81
C PHE A 69 2.91 -6.40 -14.24
N HIS A 70 4.19 -6.40 -14.64
CA HIS A 70 4.86 -7.61 -15.11
C HIS A 70 5.61 -8.33 -13.99
N GLY A 71 5.49 -9.65 -13.99
CA GLY A 71 6.17 -10.55 -13.06
C GLY A 71 5.81 -12.00 -13.36
N ALA A 72 6.36 -12.93 -12.55
CA ALA A 72 6.00 -14.34 -12.63
C ALA A 72 4.53 -14.60 -12.21
N HIS A 73 3.98 -13.70 -11.41
CA HIS A 73 2.61 -13.73 -10.91
C HIS A 73 1.91 -12.40 -11.21
N GLN A 74 0.59 -12.45 -11.34
CA GLN A 74 -0.21 -11.24 -11.56
C GLN A 74 -0.20 -10.35 -10.31
N ASN A 75 -0.18 -9.04 -10.55
CA ASN A 75 -0.44 -8.03 -9.52
C ASN A 75 -1.85 -8.24 -8.91
N GLY A 76 -2.04 -7.86 -7.65
CA GLY A 76 -3.31 -7.96 -6.92
C GLY A 76 -3.53 -9.28 -6.17
N VAL A 77 -2.60 -10.25 -6.28
CA VAL A 77 -2.65 -11.51 -5.51
C VAL A 77 -1.81 -11.45 -4.24
N ALA A 78 -0.52 -11.15 -4.38
CA ALA A 78 0.41 -11.02 -3.26
C ALA A 78 0.63 -9.55 -2.83
N THR A 79 0.21 -8.61 -3.69
CA THR A 79 0.22 -7.17 -3.41
C THR A 79 -0.64 -6.88 -2.18
N PRO A 80 -0.19 -5.99 -1.27
CA PRO A 80 -1.04 -5.55 -0.16
C PRO A 80 -2.41 -5.07 -0.65
N ALA A 81 -3.47 -5.50 0.03
CA ALA A 81 -4.82 -5.17 -0.39
C ALA A 81 -5.02 -3.64 -0.44
N PRO A 82 -5.58 -3.09 -1.54
CA PRO A 82 -5.90 -1.67 -1.65
C PRO A 82 -7.12 -1.32 -0.79
N GLU A 83 -7.36 -0.02 -0.61
CA GLU A 83 -8.55 0.50 0.08
C GLU A 83 -9.83 0.33 -0.76
N HIS A 84 -9.69 0.19 -2.08
CA HIS A 84 -10.78 0.07 -3.04
C HIS A 84 -10.51 -1.05 -4.05
N ALA A 85 -11.56 -1.79 -4.41
CA ALA A 85 -11.51 -2.82 -5.44
C ALA A 85 -12.87 -2.93 -6.15
N THR A 86 -12.84 -3.18 -7.46
CA THR A 86 -14.01 -3.44 -8.29
C THR A 86 -13.85 -4.78 -8.99
N PHE A 87 -14.84 -5.66 -8.84
CA PHE A 87 -14.85 -6.98 -9.49
C PHE A 87 -15.85 -6.96 -10.65
N VAL A 88 -15.35 -7.23 -11.87
CA VAL A 88 -16.15 -7.23 -13.09
C VAL A 88 -16.22 -8.65 -13.65
N ALA A 89 -17.42 -9.21 -13.73
CA ALA A 89 -17.69 -10.48 -14.40
C ALA A 89 -18.25 -10.21 -15.81
N LEU A 90 -17.69 -10.87 -16.82
CA LEU A 90 -18.07 -10.70 -18.22
C LEU A 90 -18.45 -12.07 -18.81
N ASP A 91 -19.60 -12.12 -19.49
CA ASP A 91 -20.01 -13.28 -20.27
C ASP A 91 -19.50 -13.16 -21.71
N LEU A 92 -18.98 -14.27 -22.25
CA LEU A 92 -18.64 -14.34 -23.66
C LEU A 92 -19.91 -14.46 -24.51
N ARG A 93 -19.96 -13.70 -25.61
CA ARG A 93 -21.05 -13.85 -26.59
C ARG A 93 -20.94 -15.21 -27.27
N ARG A 94 -22.07 -15.75 -27.76
CA ARG A 94 -22.14 -17.07 -28.40
C ARG A 94 -21.10 -17.29 -29.51
N ASP A 95 -20.79 -16.24 -30.27
CA ASP A 95 -19.89 -16.31 -31.42
C ASP A 95 -18.44 -15.88 -31.09
N THR A 96 -18.09 -15.75 -29.80
CA THR A 96 -16.74 -15.37 -29.37
C THR A 96 -15.85 -16.59 -29.27
N GLY A 97 -14.97 -16.76 -30.25
CA GLY A 97 -14.02 -17.86 -30.32
C GLY A 97 -12.66 -17.55 -29.68
N ARG A 98 -11.73 -18.51 -29.82
CA ARG A 98 -10.37 -18.41 -29.29
C ARG A 98 -9.62 -17.19 -29.80
N ALA A 99 -9.80 -16.82 -31.06
CA ALA A 99 -9.10 -15.70 -31.68
C ALA A 99 -9.58 -14.37 -31.10
N GLU A 100 -10.88 -14.23 -30.90
CA GLU A 100 -11.54 -13.06 -30.29
C GLU A 100 -11.07 -12.88 -28.85
N VAL A 101 -11.12 -13.94 -28.04
CA VAL A 101 -10.63 -13.90 -26.66
C VAL A 101 -9.14 -13.55 -26.63
N GLY A 102 -8.34 -14.13 -27.54
CA GLY A 102 -6.92 -13.80 -27.64
C GLY A 102 -6.66 -12.33 -27.99
N ARG A 103 -7.52 -11.69 -28.80
CA ARG A 103 -7.43 -10.24 -29.07
C ARG A 103 -7.84 -9.43 -27.84
N LEU A 104 -8.94 -9.80 -27.19
CA LEU A 104 -9.42 -9.16 -25.97
C LEU A 104 -8.36 -9.17 -24.86
N MET A 105 -7.75 -10.33 -24.59
CA MET A 105 -6.74 -10.46 -23.53
C MET A 105 -5.48 -9.63 -23.81
N ARG A 106 -5.09 -9.46 -25.08
CA ARG A 106 -3.97 -8.58 -25.46
C ARG A 106 -4.30 -7.12 -25.21
N LEU A 107 -5.49 -6.68 -25.64
CA LEU A 107 -5.96 -5.32 -25.41
C LEU A 107 -6.03 -5.01 -23.91
N LEU A 108 -6.69 -5.88 -23.13
CA LEU A 108 -6.79 -5.72 -21.67
C LEU A 108 -5.42 -5.72 -20.98
N SER A 109 -4.47 -6.54 -21.46
CA SER A 109 -3.13 -6.58 -20.88
C SER A 109 -2.34 -5.30 -21.17
N GLU A 110 -2.48 -4.75 -22.38
CA GLU A 110 -1.82 -3.49 -22.75
C GLU A 110 -2.40 -2.30 -21.98
N ASP A 111 -3.73 -2.21 -21.90
CA ASP A 111 -4.40 -1.16 -21.15
C ASP A 111 -4.05 -1.23 -19.66
N ALA A 112 -4.07 -2.43 -19.06
CA ALA A 112 -3.67 -2.61 -17.66
C ALA A 112 -2.19 -2.27 -17.44
N ALA A 113 -1.30 -2.66 -18.36
CA ALA A 113 0.12 -2.30 -18.28
C ALA A 113 0.35 -0.80 -18.33
N TYR A 114 -0.48 -0.03 -19.04
CA TYR A 114 -0.36 1.42 -19.11
C TYR A 114 -0.98 2.09 -17.87
N LEU A 115 -2.20 1.71 -17.51
CA LEU A 115 -2.94 2.34 -16.42
C LEU A 115 -2.25 2.14 -15.06
N THR A 116 -1.73 0.94 -14.78
CA THR A 116 -0.97 0.66 -13.54
C THR A 116 0.31 1.49 -13.42
N GLN A 117 0.82 2.01 -14.54
CA GLN A 117 2.01 2.88 -14.59
C GLN A 117 1.65 4.36 -14.74
N GLY A 118 0.37 4.72 -14.54
CA GLY A 118 -0.09 6.09 -14.62
C GLY A 118 -0.16 6.65 -16.04
N ARG A 119 -0.22 5.78 -17.05
CA ARG A 119 -0.30 6.15 -18.47
C ARG A 119 -1.69 5.88 -19.00
N ALA A 120 -2.18 6.79 -19.85
CA ALA A 120 -3.44 6.62 -20.55
C ALA A 120 -3.42 5.39 -21.46
N ALA A 121 -4.55 4.69 -21.55
CA ALA A 121 -4.77 3.60 -22.49
C ALA A 121 -4.79 4.08 -23.94
N LEU A 122 -4.66 3.17 -24.91
CA LEU A 122 -4.45 3.52 -26.32
C LEU A 122 -5.58 4.36 -26.94
N ALA A 123 -6.82 4.21 -26.45
CA ALA A 123 -8.01 4.89 -26.95
C ALA A 123 -8.71 5.72 -25.86
N ASP A 124 -7.95 6.20 -24.88
CA ASP A 124 -8.49 6.95 -23.74
C ASP A 124 -8.90 8.38 -24.14
N THR A 125 -10.16 8.74 -23.91
CA THR A 125 -10.67 10.09 -24.11
C THR A 125 -10.35 11.03 -22.95
N GLU A 126 -10.00 10.48 -21.79
CA GLU A 126 -9.76 11.20 -20.55
C GLU A 126 -8.39 10.86 -19.94
N PRO A 127 -7.27 11.07 -20.68
CA PRO A 127 -5.94 10.63 -20.27
C PRO A 127 -5.46 11.26 -18.96
N TRP A 128 -6.05 12.39 -18.54
CA TRP A 128 -5.74 13.04 -17.27
C TRP A 128 -6.18 12.23 -16.05
N LEU A 129 -7.12 11.29 -16.18
CA LEU A 129 -7.54 10.41 -15.08
C LEU A 129 -6.49 9.34 -14.77
N ALA A 130 -5.73 8.90 -15.78
CA ALA A 130 -4.71 7.88 -15.61
C ALA A 130 -3.47 8.38 -14.83
N ALA A 131 -3.20 9.69 -14.80
CA ALA A 131 -1.96 10.26 -14.27
C ALA A 131 -1.67 9.98 -12.78
N ARG A 132 -2.66 9.49 -12.01
CA ARG A 132 -2.54 9.14 -10.59
C ARG A 132 -2.95 7.68 -10.37
N PRO A 133 -2.03 6.72 -10.56
CA PRO A 133 -2.35 5.29 -10.54
C PRO A 133 -2.73 4.77 -9.15
N ALA A 134 -2.31 5.44 -8.07
CA ALA A 134 -2.73 5.14 -6.70
C ALA A 134 -2.54 3.67 -6.22
N GLY A 135 -1.59 2.94 -6.80
CA GLY A 135 -1.34 1.53 -6.52
C GLY A 135 -2.31 0.56 -7.20
N LEU A 136 -2.87 0.95 -8.36
CA LEU A 136 -3.60 0.06 -9.27
C LEU A 136 -2.78 -1.17 -9.70
#